data_AF-A0A3L7PCC2-F1
#
_entry.id   AF-A0A3L7PCC2-F1
#
_cell.length_a   1.000
_cell.length_b   1.000
_cell.length_c   1.000
_cell.angle_alpha   90.00
_cell.angle_beta   90.00
_cell.angle_gamma   90.00
#
_symmetry.space_group_name_H-M   'P 1'
#
loop_
_entity.id
_entity.type
_entity.pdbx_description
1 polymer ?
#
loop_
_entity_poly.entity_id
_entity_poly.type
_entity_poly.pdbx_seq_one_letter_code
_entity_poly.pdbx_strand_id
1 'polypeptide(L)'
;MMRHRFHLAVAGLAVVMAAAQAAATDVKPPEAVTTFLGRHCADCHRGADAEAAFDVATLALDAASPAGDRRWATLLDRVADGEMPPTDADQPTAAERKDSPANGTSGTDFQLMSGS
;
A
#
# COMPACT_ATOMS: atom_id res chain seq x y z
N MET A 1 33.30 33.52 40.50
CA MET A 1 33.64 34.15 39.20
C MET A 1 34.67 33.31 38.44
N MET A 2 34.21 32.37 37.60
CA MET A 2 34.91 31.75 36.46
C MET A 2 33.79 31.22 35.53
N ARG A 3 33.20 32.10 34.70
CA ARG A 3 33.52 32.29 33.28
C ARG A 3 33.22 31.06 32.41
N HIS A 4 31.94 30.91 32.08
CA HIS A 4 31.41 30.67 30.73
C HIS A 4 32.43 30.24 29.66
N ARG A 5 32.87 28.97 29.66
CA ARG A 5 33.67 28.38 28.57
C ARG A 5 33.40 26.88 28.33
N PHE A 6 32.22 26.38 28.74
CA PHE A 6 31.78 25.02 28.42
C PHE A 6 30.48 24.97 27.60
N HIS A 7 30.02 26.11 27.07
CA HIS A 7 28.81 26.18 26.24
C HIS A 7 29.09 26.39 24.74
N LEU A 8 30.36 26.48 24.34
CA LEU A 8 30.76 26.79 22.95
C LEU A 8 31.30 25.57 22.17
N ALA A 9 30.92 24.35 22.54
CA ALA A 9 31.22 23.14 21.75
C ALA A 9 29.97 22.32 21.37
N VAL A 10 28.78 22.68 21.87
CA VAL A 10 27.53 21.93 21.57
C VAL A 10 26.74 22.55 20.42
N ALA A 11 27.04 23.81 20.04
CA ALA A 11 26.26 24.56 19.06
C ALA A 11 26.59 24.26 17.57
N GLY A 12 27.54 23.36 17.28
CA GLY A 12 28.01 23.09 15.92
C GLY A 12 27.48 21.83 15.25
N LEU A 13 26.86 20.89 15.97
CA LEU A 13 26.48 19.57 15.43
C LEU A 13 24.97 19.33 15.30
N ALA A 14 24.13 20.29 15.68
CA ALA A 14 22.67 20.10 15.73
C ALA A 14 21.91 20.46 14.43
N VAL A 15 22.59 20.81 13.33
CA VAL A 15 21.94 21.38 12.13
C VAL A 15 21.86 20.42 10.92
N VAL A 16 22.40 19.19 11.00
CA VAL A 16 22.35 18.22 9.86
C VAL A 16 21.32 17.09 10.07
N MET A 17 20.28 17.32 10.88
CA MET A 17 19.16 16.36 11.06
C MET A 17 17.80 17.01 10.76
N ALA A 18 17.70 17.73 9.64
CA ALA A 18 16.41 18.26 9.19
C ALA A 18 16.36 18.26 7.67
N ALA A 19 15.72 17.24 7.10
CA ALA A 19 14.93 17.25 5.84
C ALA A 19 15.01 15.89 5.10
N ALA A 20 14.53 14.83 5.73
CA ALA A 20 14.02 13.66 5.01
C ALA A 20 12.56 13.45 5.44
N GLN A 21 11.74 14.48 5.27
CA GLN A 21 10.30 14.30 5.29
C GLN A 21 9.95 13.86 3.88
N ALA A 22 9.92 12.55 3.66
CA ALA A 22 9.27 11.99 2.48
C ALA A 22 7.83 12.51 2.51
N ALA A 23 7.53 13.47 1.63
CA ALA A 23 6.15 13.85 1.40
C ALA A 23 5.49 12.61 0.81
N ALA A 24 4.70 11.91 1.62
CA ALA A 24 3.79 10.89 1.12
C ALA A 24 2.87 11.61 0.13
N THR A 25 3.15 11.47 -1.16
CA THR A 25 2.26 11.94 -2.20
C THR A 25 1.02 11.08 -2.10
N ASP A 26 -0.11 11.68 -1.74
CA ASP A 26 -1.44 11.05 -1.76
C ASP A 26 -1.81 10.80 -3.23
N VAL A 27 -1.23 9.73 -3.79
CA VAL A 27 -1.57 9.22 -5.11
C VAL A 27 -2.85 8.43 -4.94
N LYS A 28 -3.97 9.05 -5.32
CA LYS A 28 -5.24 8.34 -5.37
C LYS A 28 -5.16 7.20 -6.41
N PRO A 29 -5.58 5.98 -6.06
CA PRO A 29 -5.65 4.88 -7.02
C PRO A 29 -6.54 5.23 -8.23
N PRO A 30 -6.26 4.69 -9.42
CA PRO A 30 -7.16 4.83 -10.57
C PRO A 30 -8.57 4.36 -10.24
N GLU A 31 -9.58 5.01 -10.82
CA GLU A 31 -10.99 4.70 -10.58
C GLU A 31 -11.34 3.23 -10.89
N ALA A 32 -10.77 2.69 -11.97
CA ALA A 32 -10.95 1.31 -12.37
C ALA A 32 -10.50 0.32 -11.27
N VAL A 33 -9.36 0.60 -10.63
CA VAL A 33 -8.85 -0.21 -9.50
C VAL A 33 -9.79 -0.11 -8.30
N THR A 34 -10.21 1.11 -7.93
CA THR A 34 -11.14 1.27 -6.80
C THR A 34 -12.49 0.61 -7.03
N THR A 35 -12.97 0.62 -8.28
CA THR A 35 -14.22 -0.04 -8.69
C THR A 35 -14.07 -1.56 -8.63
N PHE A 36 -12.96 -2.10 -9.13
CA PHE A 36 -12.65 -3.52 -9.05
C PHE A 36 -12.63 -4.01 -7.60
N LEU A 37 -11.87 -3.35 -6.73
CA LEU A 37 -11.77 -3.71 -5.31
C LEU A 37 -13.12 -3.61 -4.59
N GLY A 38 -13.89 -2.57 -4.90
CA GLY A 38 -15.23 -2.37 -4.33
C GLY A 38 -16.22 -3.46 -4.73
N ARG A 39 -16.13 -3.97 -5.97
CA ARG A 39 -17.07 -4.95 -6.53
C ARG A 39 -16.71 -6.40 -6.25
N HIS A 40 -15.42 -6.74 -6.26
CA HIS A 40 -14.98 -8.12 -6.21
C HIS A 40 -14.26 -8.50 -4.90
N CYS A 41 -13.79 -7.52 -4.12
CA CYS A 41 -12.98 -7.82 -2.93
C CYS A 41 -13.69 -7.42 -1.63
N ALA A 42 -14.42 -6.31 -1.62
CA ALA A 42 -14.94 -5.71 -0.40
C ALA A 42 -15.94 -6.58 0.38
N ASP A 43 -16.62 -7.53 -0.26
CA ASP A 43 -17.60 -8.38 0.41
C ASP A 43 -16.96 -9.35 1.41
N CYS A 44 -15.77 -9.88 1.09
CA CYS A 44 -15.02 -10.80 1.96
C CYS A 44 -13.92 -10.09 2.76
N HIS A 45 -13.40 -8.97 2.24
CA HIS A 45 -12.17 -8.33 2.73
C HIS A 45 -12.41 -6.92 3.25
N ARG A 46 -13.52 -6.66 3.94
CA ARG A 46 -13.77 -5.36 4.59
C ARG A 46 -14.20 -5.53 6.04
N GLY A 47 -13.63 -4.72 6.93
CA GLY A 47 -14.04 -4.64 8.32
C GLY A 47 -13.40 -5.70 9.22
N ALA A 48 -13.94 -5.83 10.43
CA ALA A 48 -13.34 -6.64 11.50
C ALA A 48 -13.28 -8.14 11.18
N ASP A 49 -14.20 -8.63 10.33
CA ASP A 49 -14.31 -10.04 9.95
C ASP A 49 -13.65 -10.33 8.60
N ALA A 50 -12.82 -9.42 8.10
CA ALA A 50 -12.16 -9.56 6.81
C ALA A 50 -11.33 -10.85 6.74
N GLU A 51 -11.54 -11.62 5.68
CA GLU A 51 -10.83 -12.88 5.49
C GLU A 51 -9.32 -12.67 5.40
N ALA A 52 -8.58 -13.63 5.97
CA ALA A 52 -7.12 -13.60 6.05
C ALA A 52 -6.53 -12.31 6.67
N ALA A 53 -7.34 -11.56 7.45
CA ALA A 53 -6.98 -10.26 8.03
C ALA A 53 -6.51 -9.25 6.96
N PHE A 54 -7.10 -9.34 5.76
CA PHE A 54 -6.83 -8.43 4.65
C PHE A 54 -8.02 -7.50 4.47
N ASP A 55 -7.86 -6.22 4.83
CA ASP A 55 -8.91 -5.20 4.66
C ASP A 55 -8.59 -4.27 3.48
N VAL A 56 -9.43 -4.30 2.44
CA VAL A 56 -9.26 -3.46 1.25
C VAL A 56 -9.41 -1.97 1.54
N ALA A 57 -10.03 -1.58 2.64
CA ALA A 57 -10.20 -0.17 3.04
C ALA A 57 -8.92 0.44 3.62
N THR A 58 -8.07 -0.36 4.27
CA THR A 58 -6.81 0.10 4.88
C THR A 58 -5.58 -0.24 4.04
N LEU A 59 -5.82 -0.72 2.83
CA LEU A 59 -4.89 -1.47 2.03
C LEU A 59 -3.65 -0.71 1.58
N ALA A 60 -3.77 0.61 1.40
CA ALA A 60 -2.65 1.49 1.12
C ALA A 60 -1.64 1.54 2.30
N LEU A 61 -2.10 1.30 3.54
CA LEU A 61 -1.26 1.32 4.73
C LEU A 61 -0.46 0.02 4.88
N ASP A 62 -1.00 -1.11 4.40
CA ASP A 62 -0.32 -2.40 4.48
C ASP A 62 0.86 -2.51 3.51
N ALA A 63 0.70 -1.96 2.30
CA ALA A 63 1.69 -2.03 1.22
C ALA A 63 3.02 -1.34 1.54
N ALA A 64 3.07 -0.43 2.51
CA ALA A 64 4.32 0.22 2.91
C ALA A 64 5.28 -0.68 3.73
N SER A 65 4.93 -1.96 3.93
CA SER A 65 5.73 -2.92 4.69
C SER A 65 6.10 -4.14 3.85
N PRO A 66 7.30 -4.76 4.06
CA PRO A 66 7.67 -5.99 3.35
C PRO A 66 6.68 -7.15 3.54
N ALA A 67 5.94 -7.14 4.65
CA ALA A 67 4.89 -8.12 4.92
C ALA A 67 3.64 -7.86 4.07
N GLY A 68 3.21 -6.60 3.96
CA GLY A 68 2.09 -6.22 3.11
C GLY A 68 2.41 -6.36 1.63
N ASP A 69 3.63 -6.06 1.19
CA ASP A 69 4.08 -6.32 -0.19
C ASP A 69 3.89 -7.78 -0.59
N ARG A 70 4.31 -8.72 0.28
CA ARG A 70 4.13 -10.16 0.03
C ARG A 70 2.66 -10.57 0.03
N ARG A 71 1.85 -10.02 0.94
CA ARG A 71 0.40 -10.27 0.97
C ARG A 71 -0.25 -9.81 -0.33
N TRP A 72 0.14 -8.64 -0.80
CA TRP A 72 -0.29 -8.08 -2.06
C TRP A 72 0.10 -8.96 -3.24
N ALA A 73 1.39 -9.33 -3.37
CA ALA A 73 1.83 -10.23 -4.43
C ALA A 73 0.99 -11.52 -4.47
N THR A 74 0.75 -12.14 -3.30
CA THR A 74 -0.08 -13.34 -3.20
C THR A 74 -1.52 -13.10 -3.64
N LEU A 75 -2.13 -11.99 -3.25
CA LEU A 75 -3.49 -11.64 -3.69
C LEU A 75 -3.55 -11.47 -5.20
N LEU A 76 -2.59 -10.74 -5.77
CA LEU A 76 -2.57 -10.45 -7.21
C LEU A 76 -2.44 -11.75 -8.02
N ASP A 77 -1.60 -12.67 -7.57
CA ASP A 77 -1.47 -14.01 -8.16
C ASP A 77 -2.81 -14.77 -8.11
N ARG A 78 -3.49 -14.78 -6.96
CA ARG A 78 -4.80 -15.45 -6.80
C ARG A 78 -5.90 -14.86 -7.66
N VAL A 79 -5.92 -13.54 -7.84
CA VAL A 79 -6.86 -12.85 -8.74
C VAL A 79 -6.57 -13.21 -10.20
N ALA A 80 -5.28 -13.29 -10.58
CA ALA A 80 -4.88 -13.70 -11.91
C ALA A 80 -5.26 -15.16 -12.21
N ASP A 81 -5.10 -16.04 -11.22
CA ASP A 81 -5.42 -17.47 -11.32
C ASP A 81 -6.94 -17.76 -11.21
N GLY A 82 -7.74 -16.75 -10.84
CA GLY A 82 -9.20 -16.91 -10.66
C GLY A 82 -9.58 -17.65 -9.38
N GLU A 83 -8.69 -17.71 -8.40
CA GLU A 83 -8.97 -18.20 -7.05
C GLU A 83 -9.69 -17.15 -6.18
N MET A 84 -9.51 -15.87 -6.51
CA MET A 84 -10.13 -14.74 -5.83
C MET A 84 -10.88 -13.85 -6.84
N PRO A 85 -12.18 -13.59 -6.62
CA PRO A 85 -13.04 -14.04 -5.50
C PRO A 85 -13.21 -15.57 -5.46
N PRO A 86 -13.79 -16.18 -4.41
CA PRO A 86 -14.07 -17.62 -4.41
C PRO A 86 -15.10 -17.99 -5.49
N THR A 87 -15.14 -19.25 -5.91
CA THR A 87 -15.92 -19.70 -7.08
C THR A 87 -17.43 -19.59 -6.92
N ASP A 88 -17.92 -19.44 -5.69
CA ASP A 88 -19.31 -19.19 -5.32
C ASP A 88 -19.67 -17.69 -5.24
N ALA A 89 -18.70 -16.79 -5.43
CA ALA A 89 -18.88 -15.35 -5.52
C ALA A 89 -18.77 -14.84 -6.97
N ASP A 90 -19.18 -13.58 -7.17
CA ASP A 90 -19.18 -12.93 -8.49
C ASP A 90 -17.75 -12.74 -9.03
N GLN A 91 -17.39 -13.59 -9.98
CA GLN A 91 -16.09 -13.59 -10.65
C GLN A 91 -15.93 -12.38 -11.58
N PRO A 92 -14.76 -11.72 -11.59
CA PRO A 92 -14.45 -10.74 -12.61
C PRO A 92 -14.46 -11.36 -14.01
N THR A 93 -14.94 -10.61 -14.99
CA THR A 93 -14.78 -10.95 -16.40
C THR A 93 -13.31 -10.87 -16.82
N ALA A 94 -12.99 -11.42 -17.99
CA ALA A 94 -11.64 -11.28 -18.55
C ALA A 94 -11.26 -9.81 -18.84
N ALA A 95 -12.24 -8.92 -19.03
CA ALA A 95 -12.00 -7.49 -19.17
C ALA A 95 -11.71 -6.84 -17.80
N GLU A 96 -12.52 -7.13 -16.78
CA GLU A 96 -12.32 -6.59 -15.42
C GLU A 96 -11.03 -7.10 -14.77
N ARG A 97 -10.60 -8.34 -15.08
CA ARG A 97 -9.26 -8.81 -14.67
C ARG A 97 -8.13 -7.94 -15.23
N LYS A 98 -8.33 -7.29 -16.38
CA LYS A 98 -7.32 -6.36 -16.92
C LYS A 98 -7.24 -5.05 -16.15
N ASP A 99 -8.37 -4.63 -15.60
CA ASP A 99 -8.52 -3.44 -14.76
C ASP A 99 -8.19 -3.74 -13.28
N SER A 100 -7.99 -5.03 -12.95
CA SER A 100 -7.57 -5.45 -11.62
C SER A 100 -6.16 -4.92 -11.32
N PRO A 101 -5.84 -4.70 -10.03
CA PRO A 101 -4.48 -4.33 -9.64
C PRO A 101 -3.44 -5.40 -10.04
N ALA A 102 -3.84 -6.65 -10.33
CA ALA A 102 -2.94 -7.73 -10.73
C ALA A 102 -2.42 -7.59 -12.18
N ASN A 103 -3.15 -6.86 -13.03
CA ASN A 103 -2.82 -6.69 -14.44
C ASN A 103 -2.49 -5.23 -14.83
N GLY A 104 -2.43 -4.33 -13.84
CA GLY A 104 -1.88 -2.99 -14.01
C GLY A 104 -0.47 -3.10 -14.59
N THR A 105 -0.27 -2.52 -15.76
CA THR A 105 0.95 -2.66 -16.55
C THR A 105 2.17 -2.26 -15.74
N SER A 106 2.98 -3.27 -15.41
CA SER A 106 4.20 -3.20 -14.61
C SER A 106 3.91 -3.20 -13.10
N GLY A 107 4.29 -4.27 -12.40
CA GLY A 107 4.27 -4.34 -10.92
C GLY A 107 5.07 -3.23 -10.22
N THR A 108 5.70 -2.33 -10.99
CA THR A 108 6.23 -1.05 -10.55
C THR A 108 5.15 -0.02 -10.23
N ASP A 109 3.94 -0.06 -10.80
CA ASP A 109 2.90 0.95 -10.54
C ASP A 109 2.31 0.81 -9.13
N PHE A 110 2.16 -0.43 -8.64
CA PHE A 110 1.79 -0.64 -7.25
C PHE A 110 2.93 -0.25 -6.28
N GLN A 111 4.19 -0.51 -6.66
CA GLN A 111 5.38 -0.03 -5.94
C GLN A 111 5.46 1.52 -5.91
N LEU A 112 5.02 2.19 -6.97
CA LEU A 112 4.93 3.65 -7.06
C LEU A 112 3.81 4.20 -6.16
N MET A 113 2.70 3.48 -5.98
CA MET A 113 1.64 3.82 -5.02
C MET A 113 2.03 3.52 -3.56
N SER A 114 2.97 2.61 -3.34
CA SER A 114 3.40 2.15 -2.00
C SER A 114 4.58 2.94 -1.42
N GLY A 115 5.12 3.88 -2.19
CA GLY A 115 6.22 4.76 -1.76
C GLY A 115 7.60 4.12 -1.91
N SER A 116 8.51 4.90 -2.50
CA SER A 116 9.97 4.64 -2.49
C SER A 116 10.58 4.75 -1.10
#